data_AF-A0A538NM45-F1
#
_entry.id   AF-A0A538NM45-F1
#
_cell.length_a   1.000
_cell.length_b   1.000
_cell.length_c   1.000
_cell.angle_alpha   90.00
_cell.angle_beta   90.00
_cell.angle_gamma   90.00
#
_symmetry.space_group_name_H-M   'P 1'
#
loop_
_entity.id
_entity.type
_entity.pdbx_description
1 polymer ?
#
loop_
_entity_poly.entity_id
_entity_poly.type
_entity_poly.pdbx_seq_one_letter_code
_entity_poly.pdbx_strand_id
1 'polypeptide(L)'
;MTSRNAIDILTRLTVIGAIALVISSCAAPDTRHHILISAREQKLAVLDRGNLMAIYPVSTSKFGLGDWPGSSCTPLGELEV
;
A
#
# COMPACT_ATOMS: atom_id res chain seq x y z
N MET A 1 33.09 -11.32 39.47
CA MET A 1 31.69 -10.86 39.59
C MET A 1 31.22 -10.00 38.41
N THR A 2 32.12 -9.59 37.51
CA THR A 2 31.86 -8.67 36.39
C THR A 2 31.38 -9.34 35.09
N SER A 3 31.70 -10.61 34.83
CA SER A 3 31.38 -11.26 33.54
C SER A 3 29.93 -11.74 33.42
N ARG A 4 29.27 -12.07 34.54
CA ARG A 4 27.84 -12.45 34.55
C ARG A 4 26.96 -11.29 34.09
N ASN A 5 27.24 -10.08 34.61
CA ASN A 5 26.53 -8.86 34.22
C ASN A 5 26.71 -8.52 32.73
N ALA A 6 27.87 -8.82 32.14
CA ALA A 6 28.12 -8.57 30.72
C ALA A 6 27.29 -9.50 29.81
N ILE A 7 27.14 -10.78 30.20
CA ILE A 7 26.32 -11.76 29.48
C ILE A 7 24.84 -11.39 29.58
N ASP A 8 24.39 -10.93 30.75
CA ASP A 8 23.00 -10.48 30.95
C ASP A 8 22.68 -9.23 30.11
N ILE A 9 23.61 -8.28 30.01
CA ILE A 9 23.49 -7.09 29.17
C ILE A 9 23.43 -7.47 27.69
N LEU A 10 24.32 -8.35 27.23
CA LEU A 10 24.34 -8.79 25.85
C LEU A 10 23.03 -9.49 25.48
N THR A 11 22.54 -10.39 26.35
CA THR A 11 21.28 -11.11 26.15
C THR A 11 20.09 -10.14 26.04
N ARG A 12 20.04 -9.12 26.91
CA ARG A 12 18.98 -8.10 26.85
C ARG A 12 19.04 -7.28 25.57
N LEU A 13 20.23 -6.88 25.13
CA LEU A 13 20.40 -6.12 23.88
C LEU A 13 19.97 -6.95 22.66
N THR A 14 20.29 -8.24 22.63
CA THR A 14 19.85 -9.15 21.56
C THR A 14 18.32 -9.28 21.53
N VAL A 15 17.68 -9.42 22.68
CA VAL A 15 16.21 -9.50 22.79
C VAL A 15 15.56 -8.18 22.34
N ILE A 16 16.09 -7.04 22.77
CA ILE A 16 15.59 -5.72 22.35
C ILE A 16 15.74 -5.54 20.83
N GLY A 17 16.89 -5.92 20.27
CA GLY A 17 17.13 -5.88 18.82
C GLY A 17 16.18 -6.78 18.03
N ALA A 18 15.89 -7.99 18.53
CA ALA A 18 14.94 -8.91 17.89
C ALA A 18 13.50 -8.36 17.93
N ILE A 19 13.08 -7.77 19.05
CA ILE A 19 11.76 -7.14 19.17
C ILE A 19 11.67 -5.93 18.23
N ALA A 20 12.72 -5.10 18.17
CA ALA A 20 12.78 -3.95 17.28
C ALA A 20 12.63 -4.33 15.80
N LEU A 21 13.19 -5.46 15.38
CA LEU A 21 13.05 -5.98 14.02
C LEU A 21 11.61 -6.47 13.72
N VAL A 22 10.93 -7.08 14.69
CA VAL A 22 9.54 -7.55 14.51
C VAL A 22 8.55 -6.38 14.41
N ILE A 23 8.77 -5.32 15.20
CA ILE A 23 7.88 -4.15 15.23
C ILE A 23 8.23 -3.09 14.17
N SER A 24 9.30 -3.25 13.38
CA SER A 24 9.69 -2.25 12.38
C SER A 24 8.78 -2.23 11.13
N SER A 25 7.83 -3.15 11.02
CA SER A 25 6.86 -3.20 9.92
C SER A 25 5.52 -2.58 10.36
N CYS A 26 5.43 -1.25 10.30
CA CYS A 26 4.25 -0.49 10.74
C CYS A 26 3.27 -0.11 9.62
N ALA A 27 3.49 -0.55 8.38
CA ALA A 27 2.59 -0.25 7.26
C ALA A 27 2.43 -1.49 6.39
N ALA A 28 1.29 -2.17 6.52
CA ALA A 28 0.84 -3.16 5.55
C ALA A 28 0.09 -2.44 4.42
N PRO A 29 0.19 -2.91 3.16
CA PRO A 29 -0.62 -2.39 2.06
C PRO A 29 -2.11 -2.43 2.39
N ASP A 30 -2.85 -1.40 1.99
CA ASP A 30 -4.30 -1.37 2.14
C ASP A 30 -4.94 -2.35 1.15
N THR A 31 -5.46 -3.45 1.67
CA THR A 31 -6.20 -4.47 0.90
C THR A 31 -7.71 -4.37 1.10
N ARG A 32 -8.16 -3.37 1.86
CA ARG A 32 -9.56 -3.20 2.25
C ARG A 32 -10.26 -2.25 1.29
N HIS A 33 -9.66 -1.09 1.03
CA HIS A 33 -10.26 -0.06 0.20
C HIS A 33 -9.77 -0.20 -1.24
N HIS A 34 -10.71 -0.15 -2.17
CA HIS A 34 -10.39 -0.22 -3.60
C HIS A 34 -11.07 0.93 -4.33
N ILE A 35 -10.38 1.42 -5.36
CA ILE A 35 -10.92 2.40 -6.30
C ILE A 35 -11.02 1.73 -7.66
N LEU A 36 -12.24 1.61 -8.18
CA LEU A 36 -12.50 1.08 -9.51
C LEU A 36 -12.80 2.23 -10.47
N ILE A 37 -12.00 2.37 -11.52
CA ILE A 37 -12.18 3.42 -12.53
C ILE A 37 -12.61 2.77 -13.85
N SER A 38 -13.81 3.12 -14.33
CA SER A 38 -14.27 2.76 -15.67
C SER A 38 -14.04 3.95 -16.61
N ALA A 39 -12.98 3.89 -17.40
CA ALA A 39 -12.69 4.91 -18.42
C ALA A 39 -13.80 4.98 -19.49
N ARG A 40 -14.43 3.84 -19.81
CA ARG A 40 -15.57 3.78 -20.74
C ARG A 40 -16.76 4.56 -20.21
N GLU A 41 -17.07 4.40 -18.93
CA GLU A 41 -18.24 5.03 -18.32
C GLU A 41 -17.96 6.41 -17.73
N GLN A 42 -16.69 6.81 -17.64
CA GLN A 42 -16.26 8.05 -16.97
C GLN A 42 -16.77 8.11 -15.52
N LYS A 43 -16.60 6.99 -14.81
CA LYS A 43 -17.01 6.81 -13.40
C LYS A 43 -15.91 6.20 -12.57
N LEU A 44 -15.88 6.61 -11.30
CA LEU A 44 -15.04 6.06 -10.26
C LEU A 44 -15.94 5.51 -9.15
N ALA A 45 -15.76 4.24 -8.80
CA ALA A 45 -16.42 3.59 -7.67
C ALA A 45 -15.44 3.45 -6.50
N VAL A 46 -15.87 3.87 -5.31
CA VAL A 46 -15.13 3.65 -4.05
C VAL A 46 -15.71 2.41 -3.38
N LEU A 47 -14.86 1.44 -3.06
CA LEU A 47 -15.25 0.18 -2.45
C LEU A 47 -14.62 0.01 -1.06
N ASP A 48 -15.38 -0.53 -0.10
CA ASP A 48 -14.89 -1.04 1.19
C ASP A 48 -15.18 -2.55 1.28
N ARG A 49 -14.13 -3.39 1.28
CA ARG A 49 -14.26 -4.87 1.23
C ARG A 49 -15.18 -5.34 0.10
N GLY A 50 -15.05 -4.73 -1.07
CA GLY A 50 -15.89 -5.01 -2.24
C GLY A 50 -17.30 -4.40 -2.20
N ASN A 51 -17.72 -3.80 -1.08
CA ASN A 51 -19.01 -3.13 -1.01
C ASN A 51 -18.92 -1.73 -1.62
N LEU A 52 -19.87 -1.39 -2.50
CA LEU A 52 -19.94 -0.06 -3.11
C LEU A 52 -20.31 1.00 -2.07
N MET A 53 -19.41 1.96 -1.85
CA MET A 53 -19.63 3.08 -0.94
C MET A 53 -20.16 4.32 -1.66
N ALA A 54 -19.58 4.65 -2.82
CA ALA A 54 -19.95 5.82 -3.60
C ALA A 54 -19.52 5.68 -5.06
N ILE A 55 -20.19 6.44 -5.94
CA ILE A 55 -19.81 6.61 -7.34
C ILE A 55 -19.65 8.10 -7.63
N TYR A 56 -18.55 8.48 -8.26
CA TYR A 56 -18.26 9.84 -8.70
C TYR A 56 -18.07 9.89 -10.22
N PRO A 57 -18.54 10.95 -10.91
CA PRO A 57 -18.12 11.21 -12.27
C PRO A 57 -16.64 11.60 -12.29
N VAL A 58 -15.91 11.13 -13.31
CA VAL A 58 -14.48 11.46 -13.49
C VAL A 58 -14.20 11.76 -14.96
N SER A 59 -13.07 12.39 -15.22
CA SER A 59 -12.49 12.49 -16.56
C SER A 59 -11.16 11.75 -16.60
N THR A 60 -11.03 10.74 -17.46
CA THR A 60 -9.73 10.12 -17.76
C THR A 60 -9.01 10.87 -18.87
N SER A 61 -7.79 10.46 -19.21
CA SER A 61 -7.04 11.12 -20.29
C SER A 61 -7.81 11.08 -21.63
N LYS A 62 -7.77 12.20 -22.36
CA LYS A 62 -8.32 12.29 -23.73
C LYS A 62 -7.61 11.39 -24.74
N PHE A 63 -6.38 10.96 -24.43
CA PHE A 63 -5.57 10.09 -25.30
C PHE A 63 -5.97 8.62 -25.20
N GLY A 64 -6.95 8.30 -24.35
CA GLY A 64 -7.49 6.95 -24.22
C GLY A 64 -6.69 6.08 -23.26
N LEU A 65 -6.69 4.79 -23.52
CA LEU A 65 -6.03 3.77 -22.72
C LEU A 65 -4.66 3.42 -23.29
N GLY A 66 -3.69 3.13 -22.43
CA GLY A 66 -2.33 2.76 -22.81
C GLY A 66 -1.30 3.06 -21.73
N ASP A 67 -0.15 2.42 -21.80
CA ASP A 67 0.91 2.43 -20.78
C ASP A 67 2.30 2.73 -21.35
N TRP A 68 2.41 3.07 -22.64
CA TRP A 68 3.68 3.46 -23.26
C TRP A 68 4.23 4.77 -22.67
N PRO A 69 5.56 4.89 -22.48
CA PRO A 69 6.19 6.11 -22.00
C PRO A 69 5.84 7.33 -22.88
N GLY A 70 5.47 8.44 -22.24
CA GLY A 70 5.13 9.69 -22.94
C GLY A 70 3.74 9.72 -23.61
N SER A 71 2.95 8.65 -23.50
CA SER A 71 1.63 8.54 -24.14
C SER A 71 0.58 9.52 -23.60
N SER A 72 0.72 9.90 -22.32
CA SER A 72 -0.33 10.56 -21.55
C SER A 72 -1.64 9.76 -21.50
N CYS A 73 -1.67 8.49 -21.91
CA CYS A 73 -2.83 7.63 -21.80
C CYS A 73 -3.09 7.25 -20.33
N THR A 74 -4.31 6.81 -20.04
CA THR A 74 -4.63 6.19 -18.74
C THR A 74 -4.23 4.71 -18.81
N PRO A 75 -3.31 4.22 -17.95
CA PRO A 75 -2.94 2.82 -17.95
C PRO A 75 -4.09 1.94 -17.45
N LEU A 76 -4.06 0.68 -17.87
CA LEU A 76 -4.94 -0.37 -17.34
C LEU A 76 -4.17 -1.24 -16.35
N GLY A 77 -4.88 -1.85 -15.39
CA GLY A 77 -4.31 -2.79 -14.43
C GLY A 77 -4.72 -2.45 -13.00
N GLU A 78 -4.10 -3.17 -12.05
CA GLU A 78 -4.17 -2.88 -10.63
C GLU A 78 -3.02 -1.94 -10.26
N LEU A 79 -3.37 -0.78 -9.69
CA LEU A 79 -2.44 0.29 -9.35
C LEU A 79 -2.57 0.58 -7.85
N GLU A 80 -1.48 1.02 -7.24
CA GLU A 80 -1.41 1.37 -5.81
C GLU A 80 -1.28 2.89 -5.63
N VAL A 81 -1.76 3.40 -4.49
CA VAL A 81 -1.69 4.82 -4.08
C VAL A 81 -0.45 5.08 -3.24
#